data_AF-A0A6B2RXD2-F1
#
_entry.id   AF-A0A6B2RXD2-F1
#
_cell.length_a   1.000
_cell.length_b   1.000
_cell.length_c   1.000
_cell.angle_alpha   90.00
_cell.angle_beta   90.00
_cell.angle_gamma   90.00
#
_symmetry.space_group_name_H-M   'P 1'
#
loop_
_entity.id
_entity.type
_entity.pdbx_description
1 polymer ?
#
loop_
_entity_poly.entity_id
_entity_poly.type
_entity_poly.pdbx_seq_one_letter_code
_entity_poly.pdbx_strand_id
1 'polypeptide(L)'
;ARERIEELGRAVGIGASVMRASRIDLWGGSALAASSSGTRRLATAVLDQDEVLRVRREAGGTSNDVLLAVVAGGLRRWMLERGERLPGADPRALVPVSRRRRGAPAGSANKLSAYLLGRPVSDPDPWRRLDRVRAAMNRNKAAGPARGAGAVAVLADRLPPLAHRVGAQLAGNAARMLFDVLVTSVPLPRSTLSLGGCPLRALYPLAPLAHGQSLAVALSAYGGRVHIGLVADGKAVPDAERLAQCFSDELTELLKVTDERSSGAVSGRGVDALK
;
A
#
# COMPACT_ATOMS: atom_id res chain seq x y z
N ALA A 1 -32.33 -23.85 6.74
CA ALA A 1 -31.71 -24.49 5.55
C ALA A 1 -31.26 -23.45 4.52
N ARG A 2 -32.17 -22.57 4.08
CA ARG A 2 -31.90 -21.47 3.12
C ARG A 2 -30.72 -20.57 3.49
N GLU A 3 -30.60 -20.20 4.76
CA GLU A 3 -29.52 -19.34 5.30
C GLU A 3 -28.13 -19.99 5.18
N ARG A 4 -28.01 -21.30 5.47
CA ARG A 4 -26.76 -22.07 5.31
C ARG A 4 -26.37 -22.25 3.84
N ILE A 5 -27.34 -22.35 2.94
CA ILE A 5 -27.11 -22.46 1.49
C ILE A 5 -26.61 -21.11 0.93
N GLU A 6 -27.17 -19.99 1.38
CA GLU A 6 -26.70 -18.64 1.00
C GLU A 6 -25.31 -18.32 1.58
N GLU A 7 -25.00 -18.81 2.77
CA GLU A 7 -23.68 -18.68 3.37
C GLU A 7 -22.62 -19.50 2.61
N LEU A 8 -22.96 -20.74 2.23
CA LEU A 8 -22.11 -21.60 1.41
C LEU A 8 -21.86 -21.00 0.02
N GLY A 9 -22.90 -20.48 -0.64
CA GLY A 9 -22.79 -19.82 -1.95
C GLY A 9 -21.90 -18.57 -1.91
N ARG A 10 -21.98 -17.78 -0.82
CA ARG A 10 -21.08 -16.63 -0.61
C ARG A 10 -19.63 -17.06 -0.36
N ALA A 11 -19.41 -18.12 0.42
CA ALA A 11 -18.08 -18.66 0.68
C ALA A 11 -17.40 -19.20 -0.61
N VAL A 12 -18.16 -19.91 -1.46
CA VAL A 12 -17.69 -20.40 -2.77
C VAL A 12 -17.33 -19.23 -3.70
N GLY A 13 -18.17 -18.17 -3.75
CA GLY A 13 -17.88 -16.98 -4.54
C GLY A 13 -16.61 -16.23 -4.10
N ILE A 14 -16.37 -16.15 -2.78
CA ILE A 14 -15.15 -15.59 -2.19
C ILE A 14 -13.92 -16.44 -2.56
N GLY A 15 -14.01 -17.76 -2.41
CA GLY A 15 -12.93 -18.69 -2.77
C GLY A 15 -12.52 -18.59 -4.24
N ALA A 16 -13.50 -18.53 -5.15
CA ALA A 16 -13.24 -18.31 -6.57
C ALA A 16 -12.61 -16.93 -6.87
N SER A 17 -12.95 -15.90 -6.10
CA SER A 17 -12.28 -14.59 -6.21
C SER A 17 -10.84 -14.61 -5.74
N VAL A 18 -10.51 -15.39 -4.71
CA VAL A 18 -9.12 -15.57 -4.25
C VAL A 18 -8.32 -16.34 -5.30
N MET A 19 -8.86 -17.44 -5.82
CA MET A 19 -8.19 -18.26 -6.84
C MET A 19 -7.89 -17.47 -8.12
N ARG A 20 -8.82 -16.63 -8.59
CA ARG A 20 -8.58 -15.75 -9.75
C ARG A 20 -7.58 -14.62 -9.47
N ALA A 21 -7.42 -14.21 -8.22
CA ALA A 21 -6.46 -13.19 -7.82
C ALA A 21 -5.05 -13.75 -7.62
N SER A 22 -4.94 -15.06 -7.37
CA SER A 22 -3.67 -15.78 -7.30
C SER A 22 -3.01 -15.84 -8.68
N ARG A 23 -1.69 -15.64 -8.72
CA ARG A 23 -0.87 -15.89 -9.91
C ARG A 23 0.25 -16.84 -9.54
N ILE A 24 0.52 -17.78 -10.44
CA ILE A 24 1.74 -18.58 -10.41
C ILE A 24 2.74 -17.80 -11.26
N ASP A 25 3.55 -16.97 -10.59
CA ASP A 25 4.61 -16.24 -11.28
C ASP A 25 5.77 -17.21 -11.55
N LEU A 26 5.85 -17.69 -12.79
CA LEU A 26 6.90 -18.60 -13.30
C LEU A 26 8.20 -17.89 -13.68
N TRP A 27 8.27 -16.56 -13.49
CA TRP A 27 9.37 -15.72 -13.93
C TRP A 27 10.19 -15.23 -12.74
N GLY A 28 11.52 -15.34 -12.87
CA GLY A 28 12.54 -15.15 -11.84
C GLY A 28 12.37 -13.90 -10.98
N GLY A 29 12.77 -14.04 -9.71
CA GLY A 29 12.44 -13.17 -8.60
C GLY A 29 12.67 -11.68 -8.88
N SER A 30 11.58 -10.91 -8.84
CA SER A 30 11.66 -9.49 -8.55
C SER A 30 12.36 -9.32 -7.19
N ALA A 31 13.04 -8.20 -6.95
CA ALA A 31 13.64 -7.95 -5.64
C ALA A 31 12.61 -7.84 -4.49
N LEU A 32 11.32 -7.94 -4.80
CA LEU A 32 10.19 -8.00 -3.87
C LEU A 32 9.87 -9.44 -3.39
N ALA A 33 10.43 -10.46 -4.06
CA ALA A 33 10.17 -11.87 -3.78
C ALA A 33 11.47 -12.61 -3.44
N ALA A 34 11.66 -12.96 -2.18
CA ALA A 34 12.82 -13.72 -1.71
C ALA A 34 12.46 -14.73 -0.63
N SER A 35 13.19 -15.84 -0.57
CA SER A 35 13.18 -16.70 0.62
C SER A 35 13.83 -15.96 1.80
N SER A 36 13.33 -16.19 3.01
CA SER A 36 13.86 -15.54 4.21
C SER A 36 15.34 -15.90 4.41
N SER A 37 16.20 -14.89 4.51
CA SER A 37 17.63 -15.05 4.78
C SER A 37 17.97 -15.25 6.25
N GLY A 38 16.97 -15.14 7.13
CA GLY A 38 17.13 -15.17 8.59
C GLY A 38 17.56 -13.82 9.18
N THR A 39 17.82 -12.81 8.36
CA THR A 39 18.16 -11.46 8.81
C THR A 39 17.12 -10.43 8.36
N ARG A 40 17.06 -9.31 9.08
CA ARG A 40 16.15 -8.19 8.80
C ARG A 40 16.93 -6.89 8.73
N ARG A 41 16.52 -6.02 7.82
CA ARG A 41 16.92 -4.60 7.79
C ARG A 41 15.69 -3.73 8.04
N LEU A 42 15.91 -2.67 8.80
CA LEU A 42 14.90 -1.68 9.12
C LEU A 42 15.36 -0.35 8.54
N ALA A 43 14.49 0.32 7.81
CA ALA A 43 14.74 1.67 7.31
C ALA A 43 13.53 2.55 7.56
N THR A 44 13.74 3.85 7.61
CA THR A 44 12.67 4.82 7.86
C THR A 44 12.77 6.00 6.90
N ALA A 45 11.62 6.57 6.59
CA ALA A 45 11.53 7.83 5.85
C ALA A 45 10.51 8.75 6.54
N VAL A 46 10.63 10.05 6.30
CA VAL A 46 9.70 11.06 6.79
C VAL A 46 9.34 11.96 5.63
N LEU A 47 8.04 12.07 5.36
CA LEU A 47 7.50 12.99 4.37
C LEU A 47 6.78 14.13 5.07
N ASP A 48 6.81 15.32 4.47
CA ASP A 48 6.00 16.44 4.91
C ASP A 48 4.52 16.19 4.58
N GLN A 49 3.64 16.32 5.57
CA GLN A 49 2.23 16.03 5.36
C GLN A 49 1.54 17.10 4.49
N ASP A 50 1.97 18.36 4.58
CA ASP A 50 1.40 19.44 3.80
C ASP A 50 1.79 19.34 2.32
N GLU A 51 2.99 18.85 2.02
CA GLU A 51 3.41 18.48 0.67
C GLU A 51 2.52 17.37 0.08
N VAL A 52 2.28 16.29 0.84
CA VAL A 52 1.34 15.24 0.42
C VAL A 52 -0.06 15.81 0.18
N LEU A 53 -0.50 16.76 1.00
CA LEU A 53 -1.80 17.43 0.85
C LEU A 53 -1.83 18.40 -0.34
N ARG A 54 -0.71 19.03 -0.72
CA ARG A 54 -0.59 19.85 -1.95
C ARG A 54 -0.80 18.98 -3.19
N VAL A 55 -0.04 17.89 -3.30
CA VAL A 55 -0.17 16.91 -4.39
C VAL A 55 -1.61 16.38 -4.46
N ARG A 56 -2.21 16.03 -3.32
CA ARG A 56 -3.61 15.59 -3.25
C ARG A 56 -4.60 16.64 -3.73
N ARG A 57 -4.39 17.93 -3.43
CA ARG A 57 -5.31 19.01 -3.82
C ARG A 57 -5.40 19.15 -5.33
N GLU A 58 -4.26 19.04 -6.02
CA GLU A 58 -4.20 19.13 -7.47
C GLU A 58 -4.69 17.85 -8.16
N ALA A 59 -4.21 16.69 -7.70
CA ALA A 59 -4.61 15.43 -8.31
C ALA A 59 -6.09 15.09 -8.01
N GLY A 60 -6.56 15.39 -6.81
CA GLY A 60 -7.80 14.86 -6.23
C GLY A 60 -7.61 13.47 -5.61
N GLY A 61 -8.70 12.87 -5.11
CA GLY A 61 -8.65 11.59 -4.39
C GLY A 61 -8.24 11.76 -2.92
N THR A 62 -7.56 10.75 -2.35
CA THR A 62 -7.21 10.71 -0.92
C THR A 62 -5.69 10.81 -0.70
N SER A 63 -5.27 11.24 0.49
CA SER A 63 -3.84 11.25 0.85
C SER A 63 -3.21 9.84 0.77
N ASN A 64 -4.00 8.79 1.01
CA ASN A 64 -3.54 7.41 0.86
C ASN A 64 -3.21 7.08 -0.61
N ASP A 65 -3.95 7.62 -1.58
CA ASP A 65 -3.65 7.40 -2.99
C ASP A 65 -2.31 8.04 -3.39
N VAL A 66 -2.04 9.26 -2.87
CA VAL A 66 -0.74 9.92 -3.04
C VAL A 66 0.39 9.11 -2.41
N LEU A 67 0.22 8.66 -1.17
CA LEU A 67 1.23 7.85 -0.48
C LEU A 67 1.50 6.52 -1.19
N LEU A 68 0.47 5.87 -1.73
CA LEU A 68 0.64 4.65 -2.53
C LEU A 68 1.39 4.91 -3.84
N ALA A 69 1.17 6.06 -4.48
CA ALA A 69 1.93 6.47 -5.65
C ALA A 69 3.39 6.77 -5.31
N VAL A 70 3.64 7.45 -4.17
CA VAL A 70 5.00 7.67 -3.64
C VAL A 70 5.74 6.35 -3.45
N VAL A 71 5.10 5.35 -2.84
CA VAL A 71 5.75 4.05 -2.67
C VAL A 71 5.96 3.35 -4.02
N ALA A 72 5.03 3.47 -4.97
CA ALA A 72 5.20 2.89 -6.31
C ALA A 72 6.37 3.52 -7.08
N GLY A 73 6.48 4.85 -7.10
CA GLY A 73 7.57 5.53 -7.79
C GLY A 73 8.91 5.38 -7.08
N GLY A 74 8.94 5.37 -5.74
CA GLY A 74 10.17 5.06 -5.02
C GLY A 74 10.66 3.62 -5.25
N LEU A 75 9.77 2.64 -5.35
CA LEU A 75 10.12 1.29 -5.78
C LEU A 75 10.67 1.25 -7.20
N ARG A 76 10.03 1.95 -8.14
CA ARG A 76 10.54 2.07 -9.51
C ARG A 76 11.96 2.63 -9.52
N ARG A 77 12.18 3.77 -8.87
CA ARG A 77 13.46 4.45 -8.78
C ARG A 77 14.53 3.52 -8.22
N TRP A 78 14.24 2.87 -7.10
CA TRP A 78 15.13 1.91 -6.47
C TRP A 78 15.49 0.71 -7.38
N MET A 79 14.50 0.11 -8.05
CA MET A 79 14.75 -0.99 -8.99
C MET A 79 15.64 -0.55 -10.16
N LEU A 80 15.41 0.65 -10.71
CA LEU A 80 16.23 1.20 -11.78
C LEU A 80 17.67 1.50 -11.33
N GLU A 81 17.85 2.03 -10.12
CA GLU A 81 19.17 2.29 -9.53
C GLU A 81 19.99 1.00 -9.33
N ARG A 82 19.32 -0.12 -9.04
CA ARG A 82 19.93 -1.45 -8.97
C ARG A 82 20.22 -2.09 -10.34
N GLY A 83 19.84 -1.42 -11.44
CA GLY A 83 19.92 -1.98 -12.79
C GLY A 83 18.94 -3.15 -13.02
N GLU A 84 17.91 -3.29 -12.19
CA GLU A 84 16.91 -4.32 -12.36
C GLU A 84 15.98 -4.00 -13.52
N ARG A 85 15.60 -5.03 -14.27
CA ARG A 85 14.54 -4.91 -15.27
C ARG A 85 13.22 -4.72 -14.53
N LEU A 86 12.55 -3.61 -14.84
CA LEU A 86 11.18 -3.42 -14.36
C LEU A 86 10.31 -4.57 -14.86
N PRO A 87 9.44 -5.12 -14.00
CA PRO A 87 8.68 -6.30 -14.34
C PRO A 87 7.68 -5.97 -15.46
N GLY A 88 7.49 -6.92 -16.38
CA GLY A 88 6.51 -6.77 -17.48
C GLY A 88 5.06 -6.65 -16.98
N ALA A 89 4.81 -7.06 -15.73
CA ALA A 89 3.58 -6.80 -15.00
C ALA A 89 3.90 -6.09 -13.68
N ASP A 90 3.09 -5.08 -13.36
CA ASP A 90 3.20 -4.29 -12.14
C ASP A 90 3.13 -5.15 -10.85
N PRO A 91 4.04 -4.97 -9.85
CA PRO A 91 4.01 -5.70 -8.59
C PRO A 91 2.69 -5.50 -7.85
N ARG A 92 2.17 -6.55 -7.24
CA ARG A 92 0.93 -6.56 -6.48
C ARG A 92 1.19 -6.11 -5.05
N ALA A 93 0.75 -4.90 -4.71
CA ALA A 93 0.74 -4.46 -3.32
C ALA A 93 -0.52 -4.94 -2.61
N LEU A 94 -0.37 -5.58 -1.46
CA LEU A 94 -1.46 -5.79 -0.51
C LEU A 94 -1.63 -4.51 0.31
N VAL A 95 -2.78 -3.85 0.15
CA VAL A 95 -3.09 -2.60 0.85
C VAL A 95 -4.29 -2.78 1.77
N PRO A 96 -4.08 -2.98 3.08
CA PRO A 96 -5.17 -3.00 4.03
C PRO A 96 -5.90 -1.66 4.09
N VAL A 97 -7.22 -1.69 4.06
CA VAL A 97 -8.10 -0.53 4.24
C VAL A 97 -9.07 -0.80 5.38
N SER A 98 -9.20 0.19 6.26
CA SER A 98 -10.17 0.12 7.34
C SER A 98 -11.60 0.29 6.79
N ARG A 99 -12.50 -0.60 7.19
CA ARG A 99 -13.94 -0.50 6.93
C ARG A 99 -14.70 0.16 8.08
N ARG A 100 -14.01 0.72 9.08
CA ARG A 100 -14.65 1.35 10.24
C ARG A 100 -15.44 2.57 9.76
N ARG A 101 -16.74 2.60 10.03
CA ARG A 101 -17.57 3.80 9.82
C ARG A 101 -17.02 4.92 10.71
N ARG A 102 -16.84 6.12 10.17
CA ARG A 102 -16.49 7.31 10.97
C ARG A 102 -17.49 7.42 12.14
N GLY A 103 -16.99 7.43 13.38
CA GLY A 103 -17.82 7.51 14.59
C GLY A 103 -18.17 6.18 15.28
N ALA A 104 -17.69 5.02 14.79
CA ALA A 104 -17.90 3.76 15.52
C ALA A 104 -17.18 3.78 16.90
N PRO A 105 -17.71 3.15 17.96
CA PRO A 105 -17.10 3.13 19.29
C PRO A 105 -15.66 2.59 19.31
N ALA A 106 -14.85 3.02 20.29
CA ALA A 106 -13.59 2.36 20.60
C ALA A 106 -13.87 0.89 20.98
N GLY A 107 -13.17 -0.07 20.38
CA GLY A 107 -13.42 -1.51 20.57
C GLY A 107 -14.22 -2.21 19.45
N SER A 108 -14.66 -1.50 18.41
CA SER A 108 -15.17 -2.16 17.19
C SER A 108 -14.08 -3.06 16.59
N ALA A 109 -14.36 -4.36 16.45
CA ALA A 109 -13.48 -5.35 15.82
C ALA A 109 -12.84 -4.84 14.51
N ASN A 110 -11.58 -5.21 14.25
CA ASN A 110 -10.82 -4.81 13.06
C ASN A 110 -11.50 -5.30 11.77
N LYS A 111 -12.37 -4.48 11.18
CA LYS A 111 -12.94 -4.76 9.86
C LYS A 111 -11.94 -4.31 8.80
N LEU A 112 -11.01 -5.20 8.45
CA LEU A 112 -9.98 -4.96 7.44
C LEU A 112 -10.49 -5.46 6.07
N SER A 113 -10.37 -4.66 5.02
CA SER A 113 -10.31 -5.17 3.65
C SER A 113 -8.87 -5.01 3.17
N ALA A 114 -8.46 -5.72 2.13
CA ALA A 114 -7.17 -5.47 1.51
C ALA A 114 -7.33 -5.38 0.00
N TYR A 115 -6.59 -4.50 -0.67
CA TYR A 115 -6.64 -4.38 -2.11
C TYR A 115 -5.34 -4.87 -2.71
N LEU A 116 -5.44 -5.65 -3.80
CA LEU A 116 -4.30 -5.90 -4.68
C LEU A 116 -4.26 -4.77 -5.70
N LEU A 117 -3.18 -4.01 -5.68
CA LEU A 117 -2.93 -2.97 -6.66
C LEU A 117 -1.71 -3.38 -7.46
N GLY A 118 -1.85 -3.47 -8.78
CA GLY A 118 -0.67 -3.37 -9.64
C GLY A 118 -0.06 -2.01 -9.38
N ARG A 119 1.16 -1.99 -8.86
CA ARG A 119 1.94 -0.76 -8.71
C ARG A 119 2.49 -0.38 -10.06
N PRO A 120 2.14 0.80 -10.63
CA PRO A 120 2.58 1.23 -11.95
C PRO A 120 4.06 1.61 -11.96
N VAL A 121 4.94 0.73 -11.44
CA VAL A 121 6.39 0.89 -11.43
C VAL A 121 6.93 0.91 -12.85
N SER A 122 6.18 0.37 -13.81
CA SER A 122 6.49 0.41 -15.24
C SER A 122 6.32 1.81 -15.86
N ASP A 123 5.42 2.64 -15.32
CA ASP A 123 5.10 3.97 -15.88
C ASP A 123 6.18 4.98 -15.49
N PRO A 124 6.87 5.63 -16.46
CA PRO A 124 7.90 6.62 -16.15
C PRO A 124 7.34 7.92 -15.60
N ASP A 125 6.08 8.26 -15.89
CA ASP A 125 5.48 9.53 -15.50
C ASP A 125 4.85 9.43 -14.09
N PRO A 126 5.32 10.23 -13.11
CA PRO A 126 4.83 10.21 -11.73
C PRO A 126 3.33 10.54 -11.61
N TRP A 127 2.81 11.38 -12.49
CA TRP A 127 1.40 11.75 -12.51
C TRP A 127 0.51 10.66 -13.11
N ARG A 128 0.96 10.03 -14.20
CA ARG A 128 0.27 8.83 -14.70
C ARG A 128 0.31 7.69 -13.67
N ARG A 129 1.41 7.52 -12.92
CA ARG A 129 1.47 6.59 -11.79
C ARG A 129 0.37 6.89 -10.76
N LEU A 130 0.27 8.14 -10.31
CA LEU A 130 -0.77 8.53 -9.35
C LEU A 130 -2.19 8.29 -9.88
N ASP A 131 -2.48 8.67 -11.12
CA ASP A 131 -3.81 8.48 -11.70
C ASP A 131 -4.18 7.00 -11.82
N ARG A 132 -3.22 6.13 -12.19
CA ARG A 132 -3.44 4.68 -12.23
C ARG A 132 -3.69 4.10 -10.84
N VAL A 133 -2.97 4.56 -9.81
CA VAL A 133 -3.21 4.18 -8.41
C VAL A 133 -4.60 4.60 -7.97
N ARG A 134 -5.00 5.85 -8.22
CA ARG A 134 -6.34 6.36 -7.88
C ARG A 134 -7.44 5.59 -8.58
N ALA A 135 -7.30 5.36 -9.89
CA ALA A 135 -8.27 4.60 -10.67
C ALA A 135 -8.40 3.16 -10.14
N ALA A 136 -7.28 2.51 -9.79
CA ALA A 136 -7.29 1.17 -9.19
C ALA A 136 -7.98 1.16 -7.82
N MET A 137 -7.68 2.14 -6.95
CA MET A 137 -8.32 2.28 -5.64
C MET A 137 -9.82 2.54 -5.75
N ASN A 138 -10.26 3.37 -6.70
CA ASN A 138 -11.68 3.65 -6.92
C ASN A 138 -12.42 2.41 -7.45
N ARG A 139 -11.85 1.69 -8.43
CA ARG A 139 -12.41 0.42 -8.90
C ARG A 139 -12.56 -0.60 -7.78
N ASN A 140 -11.53 -0.72 -6.94
CA ASN A 140 -11.53 -1.65 -5.81
C ASN A 140 -12.57 -1.28 -4.73
N LYS A 141 -12.71 0.02 -4.41
CA LYS A 141 -13.76 0.52 -3.51
C LYS A 141 -15.16 0.25 -4.07
N ALA A 142 -15.36 0.47 -5.37
CA ALA A 142 -16.64 0.25 -6.05
C ALA A 142 -17.01 -1.25 -6.13
N ALA A 143 -16.02 -2.13 -6.33
CA ALA A 143 -16.21 -3.57 -6.41
C ALA A 143 -16.64 -4.22 -5.09
N GLY A 144 -16.42 -3.52 -3.97
CA GLY A 144 -16.78 -3.97 -2.62
C GLY A 144 -15.76 -4.94 -1.99
N PRO A 145 -15.87 -5.19 -0.68
CA PRO A 145 -14.88 -5.93 0.10
C PRO A 145 -14.83 -7.43 -0.22
N ALA A 146 -15.78 -7.97 -0.99
CA ALA A 146 -15.88 -9.40 -1.28
C ALA A 146 -15.11 -9.84 -2.55
N ARG A 147 -14.29 -8.96 -3.13
CA ARG A 147 -13.51 -9.25 -4.34
C ARG A 147 -12.01 -8.98 -4.14
N GLY A 148 -11.16 -9.68 -4.89
CA GLY A 148 -9.69 -9.58 -4.83
C GLY A 148 -9.11 -9.93 -3.44
N ALA A 149 -8.08 -9.22 -2.98
CA ALA A 149 -7.57 -9.40 -1.60
C ALA A 149 -8.57 -8.99 -0.50
N GLY A 150 -9.65 -8.28 -0.83
CA GLY A 150 -10.71 -7.95 0.12
C GLY A 150 -11.41 -9.23 0.55
N ALA A 151 -11.59 -10.14 -0.42
CA ALA A 151 -12.12 -11.47 -0.22
C ALA A 151 -11.21 -12.30 0.70
N VAL A 152 -9.88 -12.14 0.63
CA VAL A 152 -8.92 -12.83 1.51
C VAL A 152 -9.08 -12.39 2.97
N ALA A 153 -9.16 -11.08 3.22
CA ALA A 153 -9.39 -10.55 4.57
C ALA A 153 -10.77 -10.99 5.12
N VAL A 154 -11.81 -10.94 4.28
CA VAL A 154 -13.17 -11.39 4.64
C VAL A 154 -13.26 -12.90 4.86
N LEU A 155 -12.44 -13.69 4.15
CA LEU A 155 -12.34 -15.14 4.35
C LEU A 155 -11.60 -15.46 5.65
N ALA A 156 -10.49 -14.75 5.92
CA ALA A 156 -9.74 -14.89 7.16
C ALA A 156 -10.60 -14.60 8.39
N ASP A 157 -11.39 -13.52 8.38
CA ASP A 157 -12.32 -13.17 9.47
C ASP A 157 -13.41 -14.23 9.74
N ARG A 158 -13.61 -15.18 8.82
CA ARG A 158 -14.64 -16.24 8.92
C ARG A 158 -14.08 -17.63 9.21
N LEU A 159 -12.76 -17.79 9.35
CA LEU A 159 -12.18 -19.09 9.65
C LEU A 159 -12.28 -19.41 11.16
N PRO A 160 -12.68 -20.62 11.54
CA PRO A 160 -12.61 -21.05 12.94
C PRO A 160 -11.16 -21.00 13.49
N PRO A 161 -10.93 -20.76 14.78
CA PRO A 161 -9.58 -20.64 15.38
C PRO A 161 -8.64 -21.84 15.14
N LEU A 162 -9.19 -23.05 14.97
CA LEU A 162 -8.44 -24.25 14.60
C LEU A 162 -8.02 -24.24 13.12
N ALA A 163 -8.89 -23.74 12.24
CA ALA A 163 -8.56 -23.52 10.83
C ALA A 163 -7.54 -22.39 10.65
N HIS A 164 -7.50 -21.40 11.55
CA HIS A 164 -6.41 -20.44 11.58
C HIS A 164 -5.06 -21.08 11.91
N ARG A 165 -5.00 -22.01 12.87
CA ARG A 165 -3.73 -22.66 13.26
C ARG A 165 -3.15 -23.56 12.19
N VAL A 166 -3.98 -24.40 11.55
CA VAL A 166 -3.56 -25.30 10.46
C VAL A 166 -3.46 -24.55 9.13
N GLY A 167 -4.42 -23.67 8.86
CA GLY A 167 -4.48 -22.87 7.64
C GLY A 167 -3.43 -21.78 7.56
N ALA A 168 -2.94 -21.20 8.67
CA ALA A 168 -1.87 -20.19 8.63
C ALA A 168 -0.55 -20.76 8.10
N GLN A 169 -0.24 -22.03 8.38
CA GLN A 169 0.96 -22.70 7.88
C GLN A 169 0.87 -22.92 6.35
N LEU A 170 -0.30 -23.34 5.84
CA LEU A 170 -0.55 -23.51 4.41
C LEU A 170 -0.71 -22.15 3.68
N ALA A 171 -1.33 -21.17 4.31
CA ALA A 171 -1.56 -19.83 3.77
C ALA A 171 -0.29 -18.98 3.75
N GLY A 172 0.68 -19.24 4.64
CA GLY A 172 2.00 -18.62 4.60
C GLY A 172 2.72 -18.84 3.26
N ASN A 173 2.57 -20.03 2.68
CA ASN A 173 3.09 -20.36 1.35
C ASN A 173 2.27 -19.73 0.22
N ALA A 174 0.96 -19.55 0.43
CA ALA A 174 0.06 -18.94 -0.54
C ALA A 174 0.13 -17.39 -0.56
N ALA A 175 0.68 -16.74 0.48
CA ALA A 175 0.81 -15.29 0.55
C ALA A 175 1.60 -14.71 -0.64
N ARG A 176 2.68 -15.41 -1.06
CA ARG A 176 3.45 -15.10 -2.27
C ARG A 176 2.63 -15.14 -3.55
N MET A 177 1.63 -16.02 -3.62
CA MET A 177 0.77 -16.12 -4.80
C MET A 177 -0.22 -14.97 -4.91
N LEU A 178 -0.44 -14.23 -3.81
CA LEU A 178 -1.44 -13.17 -3.69
C LEU A 178 -0.82 -11.78 -3.86
N PHE A 179 0.32 -11.49 -3.25
CA PHE A 179 0.97 -10.18 -3.30
C PHE A 179 2.50 -10.26 -3.25
N ASP A 180 3.15 -9.19 -3.72
CA ASP A 180 4.61 -9.01 -3.80
C ASP A 180 5.14 -8.05 -2.74
N VAL A 181 4.29 -7.19 -2.19
CA VAL A 181 4.67 -6.26 -1.13
C VAL A 181 3.47 -5.91 -0.25
N LEU A 182 3.65 -5.88 1.07
CA LEU A 182 2.65 -5.37 2.00
C LEU A 182 2.84 -3.86 2.18
N VAL A 183 1.80 -3.06 1.91
CA VAL A 183 1.82 -1.62 2.20
C VAL A 183 0.60 -1.22 3.01
N THR A 184 0.83 -0.81 4.25
CA THR A 184 -0.25 -0.53 5.21
C THR A 184 -0.19 0.90 5.74
N SER A 185 -1.35 1.53 5.91
CA SER A 185 -1.46 2.80 6.61
C SER A 185 -2.11 2.58 7.97
N VAL A 186 -1.42 2.99 9.04
CA VAL A 186 -1.89 2.85 10.41
C VAL A 186 -2.49 4.20 10.85
N PRO A 187 -3.81 4.28 11.04
CA PRO A 187 -4.44 5.52 11.49
C PRO A 187 -4.10 5.77 12.96
N LEU A 188 -3.63 6.98 13.25
CA LEU A 188 -3.36 7.45 14.61
C LEU A 188 -4.42 8.47 15.06
N PRO A 189 -4.67 8.60 16.38
CA PRO A 189 -5.45 9.68 16.94
C PRO A 189 -4.87 11.05 16.54
N ARG A 190 -5.75 12.06 16.39
CA ARG A 190 -5.33 13.44 16.10
C ARG A 190 -4.79 14.17 17.33
N SER A 191 -5.06 13.66 18.53
CA SER A 191 -4.54 14.21 19.78
C SER A 191 -3.03 14.02 19.87
N THR A 192 -2.32 15.00 20.43
CA THR A 192 -0.92 14.83 20.81
C THR A 192 -0.79 13.63 21.74
N LEU A 193 0.10 12.72 21.40
CA LEU A 193 0.37 11.54 22.22
C LEU A 193 1.57 11.85 23.13
N SER A 194 1.57 11.27 24.33
CA SER A 194 2.69 11.34 25.25
C SER A 194 2.91 9.99 25.92
N LEU A 195 4.15 9.74 26.35
CA LEU A 195 4.53 8.56 27.12
C LEU A 195 5.20 9.04 28.40
N GLY A 196 4.59 8.75 29.56
CA GLY A 196 5.11 9.19 30.85
C GLY A 196 5.23 10.73 30.98
N GLY A 197 4.32 11.48 30.34
CA GLY A 197 4.39 12.95 30.30
C GLY A 197 5.29 13.54 29.22
N CYS A 198 6.13 12.73 28.56
CA CYS A 198 6.99 13.18 27.47
C CYS A 198 6.22 13.19 26.13
N PRO A 199 6.19 14.31 25.39
CA PRO A 199 5.47 14.38 24.12
C PRO A 199 6.11 13.48 23.06
N LEU A 200 5.29 12.67 22.40
CA LEU A 200 5.71 11.84 21.27
C LEU A 200 6.06 12.76 20.09
N ARG A 201 7.25 12.58 19.52
CA ARG A 201 7.75 13.38 18.37
C ARG A 201 7.73 12.65 17.04
N ALA A 202 7.88 11.32 17.06
CA ALA A 202 7.90 10.50 15.85
C ALA A 202 7.37 9.09 16.17
N LEU A 203 6.74 8.46 15.18
CA LEU A 203 6.24 7.09 15.29
C LEU A 203 6.44 6.37 13.97
N TYR A 204 7.35 5.38 13.94
CA TYR A 204 7.63 4.58 12.76
C TYR A 204 6.94 3.21 12.89
N PRO A 205 5.85 2.97 12.16
CA PRO A 205 5.19 1.67 12.20
C PRO A 205 6.05 0.62 11.50
N LEU A 206 6.11 -0.59 12.06
CA LEU A 206 6.83 -1.72 11.47
C LEU A 206 5.83 -2.83 11.13
N ALA A 207 5.58 -3.05 9.84
CA ALA A 207 4.72 -4.14 9.39
C ALA A 207 5.47 -5.48 9.39
N PRO A 208 4.82 -6.59 9.77
CA PRO A 208 5.44 -7.90 9.73
C PRO A 208 5.73 -8.31 8.28
N LEU A 209 6.89 -8.94 8.08
CA LEU A 209 7.28 -9.48 6.78
C LEU A 209 6.69 -10.89 6.61
N ALA A 210 5.76 -11.04 5.66
CA ALA A 210 5.16 -12.33 5.36
C ALA A 210 6.16 -13.27 4.67
N HIS A 211 5.94 -14.58 4.79
CA HIS A 211 6.83 -15.57 4.20
C HIS A 211 6.93 -15.38 2.69
N GLY A 212 8.17 -15.36 2.18
CA GLY A 212 8.46 -15.22 0.77
C GLY A 212 8.38 -13.80 0.20
N GLN A 213 8.07 -12.82 1.05
CA GLN A 213 8.17 -11.40 0.74
C GLN A 213 9.53 -10.89 1.19
N SER A 214 10.14 -9.99 0.43
CA SER A 214 11.39 -9.34 0.83
C SER A 214 11.19 -7.96 1.47
N LEU A 215 10.00 -7.36 1.33
CA LEU A 215 9.71 -6.01 1.79
C LEU A 215 8.28 -5.85 2.35
N ALA A 216 8.16 -5.14 3.47
CA ALA A 216 6.91 -4.60 3.99
C ALA A 216 7.09 -3.11 4.33
N VAL A 217 6.10 -2.29 3.96
CA VAL A 217 6.08 -0.84 4.17
C VAL A 217 4.88 -0.48 5.04
N ALA A 218 5.10 0.29 6.09
CA ALA A 218 4.03 0.84 6.90
C ALA A 218 4.14 2.36 7.00
N LEU A 219 3.00 3.04 7.01
CA LEU A 219 2.91 4.50 7.03
C LEU A 219 1.97 5.00 8.13
N SER A 220 2.37 6.02 8.87
CA SER A 220 1.57 6.67 9.89
C SER A 220 1.69 8.19 9.78
N ALA A 221 0.56 8.90 9.70
CA ALA A 221 0.56 10.35 9.80
C ALA A 221 0.48 10.79 11.26
N TYR A 222 1.42 11.62 11.71
CA TYR A 222 1.48 12.15 13.07
C TYR A 222 2.25 13.48 13.09
N GLY A 223 1.78 14.46 13.86
CA GLY A 223 2.52 15.71 14.09
C GLY A 223 2.89 16.50 12.82
N GLY A 224 2.01 16.51 11.80
CA GLY A 224 2.27 17.20 10.53
C GLY A 224 3.25 16.47 9.60
N ARG A 225 3.61 15.23 9.91
CA ARG A 225 4.52 14.40 9.12
C ARG A 225 3.90 13.05 8.80
N VAL A 226 4.35 12.43 7.72
CA VAL A 226 4.08 11.02 7.43
C VAL A 226 5.36 10.23 7.70
N HIS A 227 5.31 9.40 8.74
CA HIS A 227 6.40 8.50 9.10
C HIS A 227 6.24 7.17 8.38
N ILE A 228 7.31 6.73 7.72
CA ILE A 228 7.35 5.49 6.97
C ILE A 228 8.36 4.56 7.64
N GLY A 229 7.95 3.33 7.91
CA GLY A 229 8.83 2.26 8.35
C GLY A 229 8.87 1.13 7.33
N LEU A 230 10.08 0.65 7.05
CA LEU A 230 10.35 -0.46 6.15
C LEU A 230 10.90 -1.61 6.97
N VAL A 231 10.33 -2.80 6.77
CA VAL A 231 10.90 -4.06 7.26
C VAL A 231 11.26 -4.87 6.03
N ALA A 232 12.53 -5.19 5.88
CA ALA A 232 13.02 -5.91 4.71
C ALA A 232 13.86 -7.12 5.08
N ASP A 233 13.94 -8.09 4.17
CA ASP A 233 14.88 -9.19 4.28
C ASP A 233 16.32 -8.67 4.06
N GLY A 234 17.21 -9.01 4.99
CA GLY A 234 18.52 -8.37 5.07
C GLY A 234 19.47 -8.70 3.92
N LYS A 235 19.27 -9.82 3.22
CA LYS A 235 20.05 -10.17 2.02
C LYS A 235 19.37 -9.72 0.72
N ALA A 236 18.03 -9.76 0.67
CA ALA A 236 17.29 -9.40 -0.54
C ALA A 236 17.26 -7.88 -0.80
N VAL A 237 17.21 -7.08 0.27
CA VAL A 237 17.17 -5.61 0.23
C VAL A 237 18.27 -5.07 1.14
N PRO A 238 19.56 -5.24 0.78
CA PRO A 238 20.68 -4.79 1.60
C PRO A 238 20.77 -3.26 1.69
N ASP A 239 20.05 -2.54 0.83
CA ASP A 239 20.05 -1.10 0.62
C ASP A 239 18.69 -0.46 0.98
N ALA A 240 18.04 -0.98 2.03
CA ALA A 240 16.71 -0.53 2.48
C ALA A 240 16.65 0.98 2.80
N GLU A 241 17.76 1.55 3.27
CA GLU A 241 17.89 2.99 3.54
C GLU A 241 17.82 3.80 2.23
N ARG A 242 18.41 3.30 1.14
CA ARG A 242 18.31 3.96 -0.17
C ARG A 242 16.89 3.89 -0.70
N LEU A 243 16.21 2.75 -0.56
CA LEU A 243 14.80 2.62 -0.90
C LEU A 243 13.93 3.61 -0.10
N ALA A 244 14.19 3.79 1.19
CA ALA A 244 13.48 4.76 2.01
C ALA A 244 13.66 6.20 1.49
N GLN A 245 14.87 6.57 1.07
CA GLN A 245 15.13 7.87 0.45
C GLN A 245 14.41 8.03 -0.90
N CYS A 246 14.28 6.95 -1.68
CA CYS A 246 13.53 6.99 -2.95
C CYS A 246 12.06 7.40 -2.76
N PHE A 247 11.46 7.20 -1.59
CA PHE A 247 10.11 7.70 -1.30
C PHE A 247 10.07 9.24 -1.19
N SER A 248 11.07 9.84 -0.56
CA SER A 248 11.20 11.31 -0.50
C SER A 248 11.50 11.90 -1.88
N ASP A 249 12.35 11.22 -2.65
CA ASP A 249 12.71 11.62 -4.01
C ASP A 249 11.46 11.59 -4.94
N GLU A 250 10.61 10.57 -4.80
CA GLU A 250 9.35 10.48 -5.56
C GLU A 250 8.34 11.56 -5.17
N LEU A 251 8.19 11.88 -3.88
CA LEU A 251 7.32 13.00 -3.46
C LEU A 251 7.79 14.32 -4.06
N THR A 252 9.11 14.55 -4.07
CA THR A 252 9.71 15.72 -4.70
C THR A 252 9.39 15.79 -6.20
N GLU A 253 9.43 14.64 -6.89
CA GLU A 253 9.08 14.55 -8.32
C GLU A 253 7.59 14.87 -8.57
N LEU A 254 6.68 14.34 -7.74
CA LEU A 254 5.25 14.64 -7.82
C LEU A 254 4.96 16.13 -7.58
N LEU A 255 5.67 16.77 -6.65
CA LEU A 255 5.55 18.21 -6.38
C LEU A 255 5.98 19.06 -7.57
N LYS A 256 7.10 18.72 -8.22
CA LYS A 256 7.57 19.44 -9.42
C LYS A 256 6.51 19.45 -10.51
N VAL A 257 5.94 18.28 -10.82
CA VAL A 257 4.87 18.18 -11.84
C VAL A 257 3.59 18.89 -11.39
N THR A 258 3.30 18.92 -10.08
CA THR A 258 2.18 19.68 -9.52
C THR A 258 2.34 21.19 -9.75
N ASP A 259 3.54 21.72 -9.54
CA ASP A 259 3.84 23.15 -9.70
C ASP A 259 3.86 23.56 -11.19
N GLU A 260 4.37 22.71 -12.08
CA GLU A 260 4.31 22.89 -13.54
C GLU A 260 2.86 22.95 -14.06
N ARG A 261 1.96 22.11 -13.53
CA ARG A 261 0.53 22.16 -13.90
C ARG A 261 -0.17 23.40 -13.37
N SER A 262 0.15 23.80 -12.15
CA SER A 262 -0.42 24.98 -11.51
C SER A 262 -0.05 26.26 -12.29
N SER A 263 1.19 26.35 -12.76
CA SER A 263 1.68 27.48 -13.56
C SER A 263 1.10 27.49 -14.98
N GLY A 264 0.97 26.34 -15.64
CA GLY A 264 0.32 26.23 -16.96
C GLY A 264 -1.18 26.58 -16.94
N ALA A 265 -1.88 26.31 -15.84
CA ALA A 265 -3.29 26.68 -15.65
C ALA A 265 -3.50 28.19 -15.38
N VAL A 266 -2.44 28.92 -15.01
CA VAL A 266 -2.49 30.38 -14.81
C VAL A 266 -2.21 31.11 -16.12
N SER A 267 -1.29 30.62 -16.97
CA SER A 267 -1.02 31.25 -18.27
C SER A 267 -2.19 31.11 -19.25
N GLY A 268 -2.92 29.98 -19.24
CA GLY A 268 -4.09 29.78 -20.10
C GLY A 268 -5.29 30.67 -19.76
N ARG A 269 -5.47 31.05 -18.48
CA ARG A 269 -6.56 31.95 -18.05
C ARG A 269 -6.32 33.42 -18.36
N GLY A 270 -5.08 33.83 -18.62
CA GLY A 270 -4.75 35.20 -19.02
C GLY A 270 -5.09 35.51 -20.49
N VAL A 271 -5.21 34.50 -21.34
CA VAL A 271 -5.47 34.68 -22.79
C VAL A 271 -6.97 34.79 -23.08
N ASP A 272 -7.82 34.14 -22.28
CA ASP A 272 -9.29 34.17 -22.43
C ASP A 272 -9.95 35.41 -21.77
N ALA A 273 -9.21 36.20 -20.98
CA ALA A 273 -9.71 37.45 -20.39
C ALA A 273 -9.46 38.71 -21.27
N LEU A 274 -8.90 38.53 -22.47
CA LEU A 274 -8.56 39.58 -23.44
C LEU A 274 -9.31 39.42 -24.78
N LYS A 275 -10.41 38.67 -24.79
CA LYS A 275 -11.39 38.61 -25.89
C LYS A 275 -12.77 38.93 -25.35
#